data_AF-A0A7W4BRC6-F1
#
_entry.id   AF-A0A7W4BRC6-F1
#
_cell.length_a   1.000
_cell.length_b   1.000
_cell.length_c   1.000
_cell.angle_alpha   90.00
_cell.angle_beta   90.00
_cell.angle_gamma   90.00
#
_symmetry.space_group_name_H-M   'P 1'
#
loop_
_entity.id
_entity.type
_entity.pdbx_description
1 polymer ?
#
loop_
_entity_poly.entity_id
_entity_poly.type
_entity_poly.pdbx_seq_one_letter_code
_entity_poly.pdbx_strand_id
1 'polypeptide(L)'
;MSKFISGESRDQSTLFPESLEDYVSEDNTVRVIDVFIEELNLAELGFKGLILKSTGRPKYHPATLLKLYLYGYLNRIQSSRRLETECQRNIELMWLLGKLAPDFKTIADFRKDNGGGIKNVCKTFVEVCRRLNMFEKPVVAIDGSKFKASNNKGNNFTPSKVKFHIDRVEKNIERYLELLDEADKEQANVTKIKATKERLADFRSQLKKLYEIKEQIEAHPDKQISTTDPDSRLMKTQGFTRVVSYNVQSAVDTKHHLIVAHDVTNVPDRGQLASMTKLAQEALRKKNIRVLADKGYFSQPDIKDTIDLGAEPIMPKTDTSSSEKKGIF
;
A
#
# COMPACT_ATOMS: atom_id res chain seq x y z
N MET A 1 33.98 39.20 23.62
CA MET A 1 33.94 37.77 24.01
C MET A 1 32.51 37.28 23.82
N SER A 2 32.30 36.23 23.02
CA SER A 2 30.95 35.74 22.69
C SER A 2 30.26 35.23 23.96
N LYS A 3 29.08 35.76 24.27
CA LYS A 3 28.21 35.33 25.39
C LYS A 3 27.46 34.01 25.10
N PHE A 4 27.95 33.21 24.16
CA PHE A 4 27.29 31.96 23.74
C PHE A 4 28.07 30.77 24.26
N ILE A 5 27.34 29.70 24.58
CA ILE A 5 27.91 28.39 24.86
C ILE A 5 28.64 27.92 23.59
N SER A 6 29.94 27.63 23.70
CA SER A 6 30.76 27.10 22.61
C SER A 6 30.75 25.57 22.63
N GLY A 7 30.64 24.95 21.45
CA GLY A 7 30.81 23.49 21.31
C GLY A 7 32.28 23.07 21.34
N GLU A 8 32.52 21.77 21.25
CA GLU A 8 33.85 21.17 21.20
C GLU A 8 34.47 21.24 19.79
N SER A 9 35.81 21.17 19.71
CA SER A 9 36.53 21.18 18.43
C SER A 9 36.40 19.84 17.72
N ARG A 10 36.23 19.85 16.39
CA ARG A 10 36.14 18.63 15.57
C ARG A 10 37.43 17.80 15.56
N ASP A 11 38.56 18.45 15.85
CA ASP A 11 39.89 17.83 15.89
C ASP A 11 40.27 17.36 17.30
N GLN A 12 39.39 17.54 18.29
CA GLN A 12 39.62 17.13 19.66
C GLN A 12 39.56 15.60 19.76
N SER A 13 40.68 14.97 20.09
CA SER A 13 40.76 13.54 20.37
C SER A 13 40.40 13.23 21.82
N THR A 14 39.64 12.15 22.05
CA THR A 14 39.40 11.59 23.39
C THR A 14 40.51 10.60 23.78
N LEU A 15 40.75 10.43 25.09
CA LEU A 15 41.76 9.47 25.59
C LEU A 15 41.35 8.01 25.31
N PHE A 16 40.05 7.72 25.39
CA PHE A 16 39.45 6.44 25.01
C PHE A 16 38.37 6.67 23.94
N PRO A 17 38.25 5.79 22.94
CA PRO A 17 37.21 5.92 21.92
C PRO A 17 35.83 5.73 22.56
N GLU A 18 34.92 6.65 22.28
CA GLU A 18 33.52 6.55 22.70
C GLU A 18 32.86 5.33 22.04
N SER A 19 32.08 4.60 22.81
CA SER A 19 31.28 3.48 22.32
C SER A 19 29.98 3.99 21.70
N LEU A 20 29.31 3.15 20.91
CA LEU A 20 27.98 3.52 20.40
C LEU A 20 26.96 3.72 21.52
N GLU A 21 27.14 3.06 22.66
CA GLU A 21 26.24 3.19 23.80
C GLU A 21 26.28 4.58 24.43
N ASP A 22 27.42 5.26 24.36
CA ASP A 22 27.59 6.59 24.94
C ASP A 22 26.76 7.66 24.20
N TYR A 23 26.37 7.39 22.96
CA TYR A 23 25.62 8.35 22.12
C TYR A 23 24.11 8.12 22.10
N VAL A 24 23.61 7.02 22.65
CA VAL A 24 22.18 6.68 22.64
C VAL A 24 21.68 6.62 24.08
N SER A 25 20.83 7.57 24.47
CA SER A 25 20.28 7.62 25.82
C SER A 25 19.49 6.35 26.17
N GLU A 26 19.42 6.01 27.46
CA GLU A 26 18.64 4.86 27.97
C GLU A 26 17.15 4.97 27.64
N ASP A 27 16.60 6.19 27.62
CA ASP A 27 15.20 6.45 27.29
C ASP A 27 14.92 6.51 25.77
N ASN A 28 15.92 6.24 24.92
CA ASN A 28 15.73 6.32 23.48
C ASN A 28 14.84 5.17 22.97
N THR A 29 13.80 5.52 22.21
CA THR A 29 12.84 4.58 21.61
C THR A 29 13.48 3.49 20.74
N VAL A 30 14.68 3.73 20.20
CA VAL A 30 15.42 2.73 19.41
C VAL A 30 15.72 1.46 20.21
N ARG A 31 15.87 1.57 21.53
CA ARG A 31 16.09 0.42 22.42
C ARG A 31 14.85 -0.46 22.53
N VAL A 32 13.65 0.14 22.46
CA VAL A 32 12.39 -0.62 22.44
C VAL A 32 12.28 -1.45 21.16
N ILE A 33 12.72 -0.91 20.03
CA ILE A 33 12.78 -1.65 18.75
C ILE A 33 13.72 -2.84 18.86
N ASP A 34 14.89 -2.63 19.47
CA ASP A 34 15.91 -3.65 19.65
C ASP A 34 15.39 -4.81 20.50
N VAL A 35 14.94 -4.52 21.72
CA VAL A 35 14.40 -5.50 22.66
C VAL A 35 13.18 -6.22 22.08
N PHE A 36 12.25 -5.47 21.47
CA PHE A 36 11.04 -6.08 20.91
C PHE A 36 11.37 -7.11 19.84
N ILE A 37 12.35 -6.84 18.97
CA ILE A 37 12.69 -7.74 17.86
C ILE A 37 13.55 -8.93 18.30
N GLU A 38 14.44 -8.75 19.27
CA GLU A 38 15.24 -9.85 19.83
C GLU A 38 14.37 -10.91 20.52
N GLU A 39 13.25 -10.52 21.11
CA GLU A 39 12.29 -11.44 21.74
C GLU A 39 11.42 -12.23 20.73
N LEU A 40 11.49 -11.91 19.42
CA LEU A 40 10.67 -12.58 18.42
C LEU A 40 11.33 -13.85 17.88
N ASN A 41 10.58 -14.95 17.89
CA ASN A 41 10.95 -16.14 17.14
C ASN A 41 10.66 -15.96 15.63
N LEU A 42 11.63 -15.41 14.90
CA LEU A 42 11.47 -15.11 13.47
C LEU A 42 11.23 -16.36 12.60
N ALA A 43 11.68 -17.54 13.04
CA ALA A 43 11.45 -18.79 12.31
C ALA A 43 9.96 -19.16 12.34
N GLU A 44 9.36 -19.16 13.54
CA GLU A 44 7.94 -19.45 13.72
C GLU A 44 7.03 -18.41 13.07
N LEU A 45 7.47 -17.15 13.06
CA LEU A 45 6.74 -16.06 12.39
C LEU A 45 6.79 -16.17 10.86
N GLY A 46 7.63 -17.03 10.29
CA GLY A 46 7.69 -17.31 8.85
C GLY A 46 8.65 -16.40 8.08
N PHE A 47 9.68 -15.86 8.74
CA PHE A 47 10.76 -15.15 8.03
C PHE A 47 11.66 -16.13 7.27
N LYS A 48 11.99 -15.76 6.04
CA LYS A 48 12.93 -16.47 5.18
C LYS A 48 14.35 -15.97 5.42
N GLY A 49 15.34 -16.75 4.98
CA GLY A 49 16.75 -16.35 5.02
C GLY A 49 17.45 -16.59 6.36
N LEU A 50 16.82 -17.35 7.27
CA LEU A 50 17.44 -17.82 8.51
C LEU A 50 18.45 -18.95 8.28
N ILE A 51 18.25 -19.75 7.22
CA ILE A 51 19.18 -20.80 6.82
C ILE A 51 20.26 -20.20 5.91
N LEU A 52 21.49 -20.24 6.37
CA LEU A 52 22.65 -19.80 5.60
C LEU A 52 22.98 -20.81 4.50
N LYS A 53 23.40 -20.30 3.34
CA LYS A 53 23.96 -21.14 2.28
C LYS A 53 25.37 -21.55 2.67
N SER A 54 25.78 -22.75 2.27
CA SER A 54 27.14 -23.26 2.48
C SER A 54 28.21 -22.47 1.71
N THR A 55 27.82 -21.72 0.66
CA THR A 55 28.72 -20.96 -0.20
C THR A 55 28.16 -19.57 -0.51
N GLY A 56 29.06 -18.62 -0.77
CA GLY A 56 28.75 -17.22 -1.12
C GLY A 56 28.82 -16.24 0.07
N ARG A 57 28.54 -14.96 -0.20
CA ARG A 57 28.50 -13.92 0.84
C ARG A 57 27.38 -14.23 1.84
N PRO A 58 27.65 -14.22 3.17
CA PRO A 58 26.62 -14.35 4.18
C PRO A 58 25.53 -13.29 4.02
N LYS A 59 24.28 -13.67 4.28
CA LYS A 59 23.15 -12.74 4.28
C LYS A 59 23.08 -12.00 5.60
N TYR A 60 22.49 -10.80 5.58
CA TYR A 60 22.08 -10.14 6.81
C TYR A 60 21.00 -10.96 7.52
N HIS A 61 21.05 -10.98 8.85
CA HIS A 61 20.02 -11.64 9.64
C HIS A 61 18.67 -10.92 9.46
N PRO A 62 17.54 -11.66 9.31
CA PRO A 62 16.21 -11.05 9.20
C PRO A 62 15.86 -10.06 10.31
N ALA A 63 16.35 -10.28 11.54
CA ALA A 63 16.16 -9.36 12.67
C ALA A 63 16.75 -7.97 12.38
N THR A 64 17.97 -7.92 11.84
CA THR A 64 18.66 -6.65 11.50
C THR A 64 17.84 -5.83 10.49
N LEU A 65 17.31 -6.49 9.46
CA LEU A 65 16.50 -5.82 8.45
C LEU A 65 15.12 -5.42 8.99
N LEU A 66 14.53 -6.24 9.88
CA LEU A 66 13.28 -5.91 10.55
C LEU A 66 13.43 -4.68 11.46
N LYS A 67 14.53 -4.59 12.23
CA LYS A 67 14.88 -3.44 13.09
C LYS A 67 14.96 -2.17 12.26
N LEU A 68 15.70 -2.21 11.15
CA LEU A 68 15.81 -1.09 10.23
C LEU A 68 14.45 -0.66 9.66
N TYR A 69 13.59 -1.61 9.30
CA TYR A 69 12.26 -1.29 8.78
C TYR A 69 11.36 -0.66 9.83
N LEU A 70 11.33 -1.21 11.05
CA LEU A 70 10.51 -0.68 12.14
C LEU A 70 10.96 0.74 12.52
N TYR A 71 12.28 0.96 12.63
CA TYR A 71 12.86 2.29 12.83
C TYR A 71 12.45 3.25 11.71
N GLY A 72 12.55 2.80 10.45
CA GLY A 72 12.16 3.58 9.29
C GLY A 72 10.71 4.04 9.33
N TYR A 73 9.77 3.16 9.69
CA TYR A 73 8.35 3.52 9.78
C TYR A 73 8.07 4.53 10.90
N LEU A 74 8.65 4.32 12.09
CA LEU A 74 8.49 5.23 13.23
C LEU A 74 9.02 6.64 12.93
N ASN A 75 10.15 6.72 12.21
CA ASN A 75 10.79 7.98 11.82
C ASN A 75 10.33 8.51 10.45
N ARG A 76 9.29 7.92 9.84
CA ARG A 76 8.72 8.31 8.52
C ARG A 76 9.74 8.26 7.36
N ILE A 77 10.71 7.35 7.43
CA ILE A 77 11.73 7.07 6.41
C ILE A 77 11.34 5.81 5.63
N GLN A 78 10.48 5.97 4.63
CA GLN A 78 9.88 4.85 3.89
C GLN A 78 10.70 4.36 2.69
N SER A 79 11.64 5.17 2.20
CA SER A 79 12.45 4.84 1.01
C SER A 79 13.64 3.99 1.40
N SER A 80 13.83 2.84 0.74
CA SER A 80 14.98 1.97 0.99
C SER A 80 16.32 2.64 0.71
N ARG A 81 16.40 3.53 -0.30
CA ARG A 81 17.60 4.34 -0.58
C ARG A 81 17.88 5.35 0.52
N ARG A 82 16.82 5.95 1.09
CA ARG A 82 16.97 6.84 2.23
C ARG A 82 17.43 6.04 3.45
N LEU A 83 16.85 4.88 3.73
CA LEU A 83 17.28 4.00 4.81
C LEU A 83 18.75 3.59 4.69
N GLU A 84 19.20 3.20 3.50
CA GLU A 84 20.62 2.92 3.22
C GLU A 84 21.51 4.12 3.57
N THR A 85 21.10 5.34 3.16
CA THR A 85 21.84 6.57 3.49
C THR A 85 21.85 6.83 5.00
N GLU A 86 20.72 6.63 5.69
CA GLU A 86 20.64 6.84 7.13
C GLU A 86 21.49 5.83 7.91
N CYS A 87 21.61 4.58 7.46
CA CYS A 87 22.48 3.59 8.11
C CYS A 87 23.95 4.03 8.17
N GLN A 88 24.38 4.91 7.27
CA GLN A 88 25.76 5.40 7.19
C GLN A 88 26.03 6.65 8.01
N ARG A 89 25.00 7.36 8.50
CA ARG A 89 25.18 8.67 9.15
C ARG A 89 24.41 8.84 10.46
N ASN A 90 23.34 8.09 10.65
CA ASN A 90 22.47 8.23 11.82
C ASN A 90 23.00 7.34 12.95
N ILE A 91 23.35 7.97 14.07
CA ILE A 91 23.94 7.29 15.22
C ILE A 91 23.01 6.23 15.83
N GLU A 92 21.70 6.46 15.82
CA GLU A 92 20.71 5.50 16.34
C GLU A 92 20.66 4.25 15.46
N LEU A 93 20.78 4.38 14.14
CA LEU A 93 20.84 3.23 13.23
C LEU A 93 22.20 2.53 13.29
N MET A 94 23.28 3.28 13.45
CA MET A 94 24.60 2.69 13.70
C MET A 94 24.59 1.85 14.98
N TRP A 95 23.94 2.34 16.03
CA TRP A 95 23.72 1.62 17.27
C TRP A 95 22.85 0.38 17.06
N LEU A 96 21.64 0.56 16.52
CA LEU A 96 20.63 -0.51 16.34
C LEU A 96 21.12 -1.66 15.45
N LEU A 97 21.95 -1.37 14.45
CA LEU A 97 22.42 -2.35 13.48
C LEU A 97 23.88 -2.76 13.70
N GLY A 98 24.56 -2.24 14.73
CA GLY A 98 25.98 -2.49 14.95
C GLY A 98 26.87 -2.05 13.77
N LYS A 99 26.58 -0.87 13.19
CA LYS A 99 27.22 -0.28 12.00
C LYS A 99 27.06 -1.07 10.71
N LEU A 100 26.16 -2.05 10.66
CA LEU A 100 25.78 -2.68 9.39
C LEU A 100 25.01 -1.67 8.53
N ALA A 101 25.40 -1.57 7.26
CA ALA A 101 24.74 -0.72 6.27
C ALA A 101 24.28 -1.56 5.06
N PRO A 102 23.10 -2.22 5.15
CA PRO A 102 22.52 -2.93 4.03
C PRO A 102 22.22 -1.99 2.86
N ASP A 103 22.39 -2.48 1.63
CA ASP A 103 22.08 -1.70 0.44
C ASP A 103 20.56 -1.57 0.22
N PHE A 104 20.13 -0.58 -0.57
CA PHE A 104 18.69 -0.35 -0.79
C PHE A 104 17.95 -1.55 -1.39
N LYS A 105 18.67 -2.40 -2.13
CA LYS A 105 18.12 -3.58 -2.79
C LYS A 105 17.84 -4.68 -1.78
N THR A 106 18.79 -4.98 -0.90
CA THR A 106 18.62 -5.94 0.20
C THR A 106 17.48 -5.53 1.11
N ILE A 107 17.37 -4.24 1.42
CA ILE A 107 16.26 -3.68 2.19
C ILE A 107 14.94 -3.95 1.45
N ALA A 108 14.82 -3.53 0.18
CA ALA A 108 13.59 -3.71 -0.59
C ALA A 108 13.17 -5.18 -0.78
N ASP A 109 14.12 -6.06 -1.07
CA ASP A 109 13.89 -7.50 -1.26
C ASP A 109 13.42 -8.16 0.05
N PHE A 110 13.96 -7.75 1.21
CA PHE A 110 13.49 -8.26 2.50
C PHE A 110 12.00 -8.00 2.73
N ARG A 111 11.51 -6.78 2.46
CA ARG A 111 10.08 -6.46 2.61
C ARG A 111 9.22 -7.25 1.63
N LYS A 112 9.70 -7.42 0.40
CA LYS A 112 8.99 -8.18 -0.65
C LYS A 112 8.85 -9.65 -0.27
N ASP A 113 9.93 -10.27 0.21
CA ASP A 113 9.99 -11.72 0.40
C ASP A 113 9.39 -12.19 1.74
N ASN A 114 9.27 -11.29 2.73
CA ASN A 114 8.86 -11.58 4.11
C ASN A 114 7.53 -10.93 4.51
N GLY A 115 6.66 -10.56 3.56
CA GLY A 115 5.38 -9.91 3.86
C GLY A 115 4.49 -10.70 4.85
N GLY A 116 4.47 -12.03 4.76
CA GLY A 116 3.76 -12.88 5.73
C GLY A 116 4.33 -12.78 7.15
N GLY A 117 5.66 -12.78 7.27
CA GLY A 117 6.36 -12.62 8.55
C GLY A 117 6.06 -11.26 9.21
N ILE A 118 6.11 -10.18 8.43
CA ILE A 118 5.78 -8.83 8.90
C ILE A 118 4.33 -8.77 9.43
N LYS A 119 3.37 -9.39 8.72
CA LYS A 119 1.99 -9.47 9.20
C LYS A 119 1.89 -10.21 10.53
N ASN A 120 2.64 -11.29 10.70
CA ASN A 120 2.67 -12.05 11.96
C ASN A 120 3.32 -11.26 13.10
N VAL A 121 4.37 -10.46 12.85
CA VAL A 121 4.93 -9.53 13.84
C VAL A 121 3.87 -8.55 14.34
N CYS A 122 3.07 -7.96 13.44
CA CYS A 122 1.96 -7.08 13.84
C CYS A 122 0.93 -7.81 14.71
N LYS A 123 0.61 -9.08 14.41
CA LYS A 123 -0.26 -9.90 15.26
C LYS A 123 0.33 -10.12 16.64
N THR A 124 1.62 -10.47 16.72
CA THR A 124 2.34 -10.64 18.00
C THR A 124 2.32 -9.34 18.81
N PHE A 125 2.48 -8.18 18.18
CA PHE A 125 2.37 -6.89 18.85
C PHE A 125 0.97 -6.68 19.46
N VAL A 126 -0.10 -6.97 18.72
CA VAL A 126 -1.48 -6.91 19.26
C VAL A 126 -1.65 -7.89 20.43
N GLU A 127 -1.04 -9.07 20.37
CA GLU A 127 -1.06 -10.02 21.50
C GLU A 127 -0.34 -9.48 22.74
N VAL A 128 0.79 -8.78 22.57
CA VAL A 128 1.48 -8.10 23.68
C VAL A 128 0.57 -7.03 24.29
N CYS A 129 -0.02 -6.16 23.48
CA CYS A 129 -0.98 -5.15 23.96
C CYS A 129 -2.16 -5.77 24.73
N ARG A 130 -2.63 -6.95 24.29
CA ARG A 130 -3.66 -7.71 24.99
C ARG A 130 -3.19 -8.22 26.35
N ARG A 131 -1.95 -8.73 26.45
CA ARG A 131 -1.36 -9.17 27.74
C ARG A 131 -1.18 -8.01 28.72
N LEU A 132 -0.98 -6.80 28.20
CA LEU A 132 -0.93 -5.55 28.96
C LEU A 132 -2.33 -4.98 29.30
N ASN A 133 -3.41 -5.75 29.06
CA ASN A 133 -4.80 -5.35 29.34
C ASN A 133 -5.25 -4.05 28.65
N MET A 134 -4.68 -3.71 27.48
CA MET A 134 -5.06 -2.49 26.75
C MET A 134 -6.47 -2.57 26.13
N PHE A 135 -7.02 -3.77 25.92
CA PHE A 135 -8.30 -4.00 25.21
C PHE A 135 -9.42 -4.58 26.08
N GLU A 136 -9.64 -4.06 27.28
CA GLU A 136 -10.65 -4.58 28.23
C GLU A 136 -12.10 -4.46 27.72
N LYS A 137 -12.50 -3.29 27.21
CA LYS A 137 -13.82 -3.03 26.62
C LYS A 137 -13.64 -2.58 25.16
N PRO A 138 -13.49 -3.52 24.22
CA PRO A 138 -13.14 -3.18 22.85
C PRO A 138 -14.29 -2.44 22.17
N VAL A 139 -14.07 -1.15 21.95
CA VAL A 139 -14.83 -0.35 21.01
C VAL A 139 -13.89 -0.03 19.86
N VAL A 140 -14.26 -0.47 18.67
CA VAL A 140 -13.41 -0.41 17.47
C VAL A 140 -14.09 0.48 16.44
N ALA A 141 -13.34 1.44 15.89
CA ALA A 141 -13.76 2.21 14.73
C ALA A 141 -13.22 1.57 13.45
N ILE A 142 -14.11 1.33 12.49
CA ILE A 142 -13.76 0.80 11.17
C ILE A 142 -13.85 1.93 10.15
N ASP A 143 -12.76 2.15 9.43
CA ASP A 143 -12.69 3.15 8.37
C ASP A 143 -11.83 2.68 7.19
N GLY A 144 -12.13 3.23 6.01
CA GLY A 144 -11.54 2.88 4.74
C GLY A 144 -10.72 4.02 4.18
N SER A 145 -9.42 3.80 4.02
CA SER A 145 -8.49 4.78 3.47
C SER A 145 -8.04 4.40 2.08
N LYS A 146 -8.26 5.28 1.11
CA LYS A 146 -7.86 5.06 -0.30
C LYS A 146 -6.42 5.49 -0.52
N PHE A 147 -5.54 4.52 -0.73
CA PHE A 147 -4.13 4.75 -1.01
C PHE A 147 -3.86 4.64 -2.51
N LYS A 148 -3.21 5.68 -3.06
CA LYS A 148 -2.87 5.72 -4.48
C LYS A 148 -1.98 4.54 -4.84
N ALA A 149 -2.37 3.82 -5.88
CA ALA A 149 -1.61 2.69 -6.40
C ALA A 149 -0.46 3.14 -7.29
N SER A 150 0.44 2.22 -7.63
CA SER A 150 1.52 2.48 -8.59
C SER A 150 1.03 2.40 -10.04
N ASN A 151 -0.12 3.02 -10.34
CA ASN A 151 -0.70 3.07 -11.67
C ASN A 151 -1.37 4.42 -11.91
N ASN A 152 -1.11 5.02 -13.07
CA ASN A 152 -1.77 6.27 -13.45
C ASN A 152 -3.18 5.97 -14.02
N LYS A 153 -4.11 6.91 -13.88
CA LYS A 153 -5.45 6.84 -14.50
C LYS A 153 -5.39 6.66 -16.02
N GLY A 154 -4.35 7.20 -16.67
CA GLY A 154 -4.06 6.96 -18.09
C GLY A 154 -3.85 5.48 -18.43
N ASN A 155 -3.26 4.73 -17.50
CA ASN A 155 -2.86 3.33 -17.62
C ASN A 155 -3.89 2.35 -17.06
N ASN A 156 -5.08 2.84 -16.66
CA ASN A 156 -6.24 2.04 -16.28
C ASN A 156 -7.30 2.09 -17.38
N PHE A 157 -7.80 0.94 -17.81
CA PHE A 157 -8.75 0.79 -18.89
C PHE A 157 -10.08 0.23 -18.38
N THR A 158 -11.18 0.86 -18.81
CA THR A 158 -12.56 0.43 -18.54
C THR A 158 -13.29 0.30 -19.89
N PRO A 159 -14.43 -0.43 -19.97
CA PRO A 159 -15.15 -0.63 -21.23
C PRO A 159 -15.45 0.69 -21.96
N SER A 160 -15.94 1.70 -21.22
CA SER A 160 -16.23 3.02 -21.79
C SER A 160 -14.98 3.73 -22.29
N LYS A 161 -13.86 3.60 -21.57
CA LYS A 161 -12.59 4.26 -21.95
C LYS A 161 -11.99 3.60 -23.19
N VAL A 162 -12.00 2.26 -23.26
CA VAL A 162 -11.50 1.53 -24.44
C VAL A 162 -12.36 1.82 -25.66
N LYS A 163 -13.70 1.80 -25.52
CA LYS A 163 -14.61 2.20 -26.59
C LYS A 163 -14.27 3.60 -27.12
N PHE A 164 -14.14 4.59 -26.23
CA PHE A 164 -13.76 5.94 -26.61
C PHE A 164 -12.43 6.02 -27.37
N HIS A 165 -11.43 5.22 -26.97
CA HIS A 165 -10.15 5.17 -27.66
C HIS A 165 -10.25 4.49 -29.03
N ILE A 166 -11.03 3.41 -29.16
CA ILE A 166 -11.29 2.75 -30.44
C ILE A 166 -11.96 3.72 -31.40
N ASP A 167 -13.09 4.33 -31.00
CA ASP A 167 -13.84 5.28 -31.82
C ASP A 167 -12.95 6.45 -32.29
N ARG A 168 -12.05 6.92 -31.42
CA ARG A 168 -11.10 7.99 -31.76
C ARG A 168 -10.04 7.55 -32.76
N VAL A 169 -9.51 6.34 -32.63
CA VAL A 169 -8.51 5.81 -33.57
C VAL A 169 -9.15 5.52 -34.92
N GLU A 170 -10.36 4.96 -34.95
CA GLU A 170 -11.14 4.72 -36.17
C GLU A 170 -11.40 6.03 -36.94
N LYS A 171 -11.86 7.08 -36.25
CA LYS A 171 -12.03 8.42 -36.87
C LYS A 171 -10.74 9.00 -37.45
N ASN A 172 -9.60 8.75 -36.79
CA ASN A 172 -8.32 9.18 -37.35
C ASN A 172 -7.97 8.36 -38.60
N ILE A 173 -8.16 7.04 -38.57
CA ILE A 173 -7.93 6.18 -39.74
C ILE A 173 -8.77 6.66 -40.92
N GLU A 174 -10.06 6.89 -40.71
CA GLU A 174 -10.98 7.43 -41.73
C GLU A 174 -10.44 8.74 -42.31
N ARG A 175 -10.10 9.72 -41.46
CA ARG A 175 -9.52 11.00 -41.90
C ARG A 175 -8.23 10.84 -42.72
N TYR A 176 -7.35 9.91 -42.35
CA TYR A 176 -6.11 9.70 -43.08
C TYR A 176 -6.30 8.92 -44.38
N LEU A 177 -7.35 8.10 -44.49
CA LEU A 177 -7.75 7.47 -45.75
C LEU A 177 -8.30 8.53 -46.72
N GLU A 178 -9.16 9.43 -46.25
CA GLU A 178 -9.66 10.57 -47.05
C GLU A 178 -8.50 11.44 -47.58
N LEU A 179 -7.51 11.75 -46.74
CA LEU A 179 -6.31 12.50 -47.16
C LEU A 179 -5.47 11.77 -48.21
N LEU A 180 -5.48 10.43 -48.23
CA LEU A 180 -4.81 9.66 -49.29
C LEU A 180 -5.61 9.74 -50.59
N ASP A 181 -6.93 9.59 -50.52
CA ASP A 181 -7.81 9.67 -51.69
C ASP A 181 -7.76 11.06 -52.35
N GLU A 182 -7.64 12.14 -51.56
CA GLU A 182 -7.41 13.50 -52.07
C GLU A 182 -6.02 13.66 -52.68
N ALA A 183 -4.98 13.17 -52.01
CA ALA A 183 -3.59 13.23 -52.49
C ALA A 183 -3.40 12.51 -53.84
N ASP A 184 -4.11 11.39 -54.05
CA ASP A 184 -4.09 10.63 -55.30
C ASP A 184 -4.79 11.39 -56.45
N LYS A 185 -5.82 12.20 -56.16
CA LYS A 185 -6.51 13.07 -57.14
C LYS A 185 -5.68 14.28 -57.55
N GLU A 186 -4.92 14.86 -56.63
CA GLU A 186 -4.18 16.12 -56.84
C GLU A 186 -2.72 15.94 -57.32
N GLN A 187 -2.28 14.70 -57.62
CA GLN A 187 -0.87 14.36 -57.89
C GLN A 187 0.06 14.90 -56.79
N ALA A 188 -0.34 14.70 -55.53
CA ALA A 188 0.33 15.29 -54.39
C ALA A 188 1.73 14.69 -54.12
N ASN A 189 2.54 15.47 -53.40
CA ASN A 189 3.95 15.21 -53.13
C ASN A 189 4.19 13.84 -52.44
N VAL A 190 5.03 12.98 -53.04
CA VAL A 190 5.31 11.57 -52.62
C VAL A 190 5.69 11.45 -51.14
N THR A 191 6.40 12.44 -50.60
CA THR A 191 6.84 12.46 -49.19
C THR A 191 5.66 12.56 -48.21
N LYS A 192 4.59 13.29 -48.55
CA LYS A 192 3.37 13.38 -47.71
C LYS A 192 2.60 12.07 -47.70
N ILE A 193 2.48 11.41 -48.86
CA ILE A 193 1.81 10.11 -49.00
C ILE A 193 2.52 9.04 -48.15
N LYS A 194 3.86 9.01 -48.18
CA LYS A 194 4.64 8.07 -47.37
C LYS A 194 4.41 8.28 -45.86
N ALA A 195 4.50 9.52 -45.38
CA ALA A 195 4.27 9.85 -43.97
C ALA A 195 2.84 9.49 -43.51
N THR A 196 1.84 9.69 -44.36
CA THR A 196 0.45 9.30 -44.08
C THR A 196 0.28 7.78 -43.99
N LYS A 197 0.90 7.02 -44.90
CA LYS A 197 0.87 5.54 -44.88
C LYS A 197 1.54 4.97 -43.62
N GLU A 198 2.68 5.51 -43.21
CA GLU A 198 3.35 5.13 -41.96
C GLU A 198 2.44 5.37 -40.75
N ARG A 199 1.77 6.53 -40.70
CA ARG A 199 0.87 6.88 -39.60
C ARG A 199 -0.40 6.02 -39.56
N LEU A 200 -0.92 5.61 -40.72
CA LEU A 200 -2.02 4.64 -40.81
C LEU A 200 -1.62 3.26 -40.29
N ALA A 201 -0.40 2.80 -40.59
CA ALA A 201 0.12 1.54 -40.03
C ALA A 201 0.21 1.62 -38.50
N ASP A 202 0.68 2.74 -37.95
CA ASP A 202 0.71 2.97 -36.51
C ASP A 202 -0.69 2.91 -35.89
N PHE A 203 -1.68 3.60 -36.48
CA PHE A 203 -3.05 3.57 -35.98
C PHE A 203 -3.68 2.17 -36.04
N ARG A 204 -3.45 1.41 -37.12
CA ARG A 204 -3.89 0.01 -37.22
C ARG A 204 -3.26 -0.85 -36.13
N SER A 205 -1.98 -0.67 -35.83
CA SER A 205 -1.30 -1.38 -34.75
C SER A 205 -1.87 -1.03 -33.36
N GLN A 206 -2.18 0.24 -33.13
CA GLN A 206 -2.81 0.71 -31.89
C GLN A 206 -4.22 0.16 -31.74
N LEU A 207 -5.00 0.15 -32.83
CA LEU A 207 -6.35 -0.39 -32.86
C LEU A 207 -6.35 -1.88 -32.51
N LYS A 208 -5.44 -2.68 -33.08
CA LYS A 208 -5.26 -4.08 -32.70
C LYS A 208 -5.03 -4.26 -31.18
N LYS A 209 -4.11 -3.49 -30.60
CA LYS A 209 -3.85 -3.50 -29.15
C LYS A 209 -5.09 -3.12 -28.32
N LEU A 210 -5.88 -2.16 -28.79
CA LEU A 210 -7.10 -1.75 -28.09
C LEU A 210 -8.18 -2.85 -28.11
N TYR A 211 -8.31 -3.60 -29.21
CA TYR A 211 -9.20 -4.76 -29.25
C TYR A 211 -8.72 -5.89 -28.34
N GLU A 212 -7.41 -6.17 -28.29
CA GLU A 212 -6.84 -7.13 -27.33
C GLU A 212 -7.15 -6.72 -25.87
N ILE A 213 -6.97 -5.43 -25.53
CA ILE A 213 -7.32 -4.91 -24.20
C ILE A 213 -8.84 -5.01 -23.95
N LYS A 214 -9.67 -4.78 -24.96
CA LYS A 214 -11.14 -4.90 -24.85
C LYS A 214 -11.54 -6.32 -24.47
N GLU A 215 -11.00 -7.32 -25.15
CA GLU A 215 -11.26 -8.74 -24.85
C GLU A 215 -10.82 -9.09 -23.42
N GLN A 216 -9.63 -8.64 -23.02
CA GLN A 216 -9.15 -8.86 -21.65
C GLN A 216 -10.07 -8.22 -20.60
N ILE A 217 -10.56 -6.99 -20.84
CA ILE A 217 -11.51 -6.31 -19.94
C ILE A 217 -12.83 -7.06 -19.85
N GLU A 218 -13.32 -7.60 -20.98
CA GLU A 218 -14.56 -8.37 -21.00
C GLU A 218 -14.42 -9.71 -20.26
N ALA A 219 -13.26 -10.34 -20.33
CA ALA A 219 -12.94 -11.55 -19.55
C ALA A 219 -12.74 -11.25 -18.05
N HIS A 220 -12.26 -10.05 -17.69
CA HIS A 220 -11.94 -9.71 -16.31
C HIS A 220 -13.21 -9.48 -15.45
N PRO A 221 -13.31 -10.06 -14.23
CA PRO A 221 -14.50 -9.97 -13.38
C PRO A 221 -14.89 -8.53 -13.04
N ASP A 222 -13.91 -7.69 -12.72
CA ASP A 222 -14.13 -6.28 -12.35
C ASP A 222 -14.40 -5.35 -13.55
N LYS A 223 -14.40 -5.88 -14.78
CA LYS A 223 -14.53 -5.11 -16.03
C LYS A 223 -13.59 -3.89 -16.08
N GLN A 224 -12.35 -4.06 -15.63
CA GLN A 224 -11.31 -3.03 -15.70
C GLN A 224 -9.92 -3.68 -15.63
N ILE A 225 -8.92 -3.04 -16.23
CA ILE A 225 -7.53 -3.49 -16.22
C ILE A 225 -6.59 -2.33 -15.92
N SER A 226 -5.66 -2.57 -15.00
CA SER A 226 -4.52 -1.70 -14.72
C SER A 226 -3.26 -2.32 -15.30
N THR A 227 -2.46 -1.55 -16.04
CA THR A 227 -1.28 -2.08 -16.75
C THR A 227 0.00 -2.08 -15.93
N THR A 228 0.22 -1.07 -15.08
CA THR A 228 1.44 -0.98 -14.24
C THR A 228 1.29 -1.74 -12.92
N ASP A 229 0.10 -1.70 -12.34
CA ASP A 229 -0.23 -2.31 -11.05
C ASP A 229 -1.54 -3.12 -11.20
N PRO A 230 -1.46 -4.39 -11.64
CA PRO A 230 -2.62 -5.17 -12.09
C PRO A 230 -3.72 -5.37 -11.05
N ASP A 231 -3.35 -5.35 -9.77
CA ASP A 231 -4.32 -5.55 -8.68
C ASP A 231 -5.06 -4.25 -8.36
N SER A 232 -4.55 -3.08 -8.74
CA SER A 232 -5.19 -1.80 -8.43
C SER A 232 -6.47 -1.54 -9.22
N ARG A 233 -7.41 -0.79 -8.62
CA ARG A 233 -8.70 -0.45 -9.25
C ARG A 233 -8.97 1.05 -9.24
N LEU A 234 -9.76 1.50 -10.20
CA LEU A 234 -10.23 2.89 -10.27
C LEU A 234 -11.38 3.11 -9.28
N MET A 235 -11.10 3.82 -8.19
CA MET A 235 -12.06 4.06 -7.11
C MET A 235 -12.48 5.52 -7.01
N LYS A 236 -13.69 5.76 -6.53
CA LYS A 236 -14.17 7.10 -6.18
C LYS A 236 -13.56 7.53 -4.85
N THR A 237 -12.89 8.67 -4.84
CA THR A 237 -12.31 9.28 -3.63
C THR A 237 -13.28 10.33 -3.09
N GLN A 238 -12.87 11.59 -2.97
CA GLN A 238 -13.75 12.69 -2.58
C GLN A 238 -14.43 13.34 -3.78
N GLY A 239 -15.71 13.71 -3.63
CA GLY A 239 -16.49 14.36 -4.69
C GLY A 239 -16.63 13.50 -5.94
N PHE A 240 -16.30 14.06 -7.12
CA PHE A 240 -16.33 13.35 -8.41
C PHE A 240 -14.96 12.78 -8.83
N THR A 241 -13.94 12.91 -7.98
CA THR A 241 -12.58 12.51 -8.31
C THR A 241 -12.41 11.00 -8.19
N ARG A 242 -11.88 10.38 -9.25
CA ARG A 242 -11.52 8.97 -9.27
C ARG A 242 -10.01 8.81 -9.40
N VAL A 243 -9.44 7.96 -8.56
CA VAL A 243 -8.01 7.66 -8.51
C VAL A 243 -7.85 6.14 -8.60
N VAL A 244 -6.78 5.69 -9.24
CA VAL A 244 -6.40 4.26 -9.21
C VAL A 244 -5.74 4.00 -7.87
N SER A 245 -6.38 3.19 -7.04
CA SER A 245 -6.04 3.06 -5.63
C SER A 245 -6.38 1.67 -5.09
N TYR A 246 -5.81 1.38 -3.93
CA TYR A 246 -6.26 0.34 -3.02
C TYR A 246 -7.13 0.98 -1.93
N ASN A 247 -8.07 0.23 -1.40
CA ASN A 247 -8.83 0.59 -0.21
C ASN A 247 -8.29 -0.19 0.98
N VAL A 248 -7.60 0.50 1.88
CA VAL A 248 -7.09 -0.10 3.11
C VAL A 248 -8.12 0.11 4.20
N GLN A 249 -8.73 -0.99 4.61
CA GLN A 249 -9.70 -1.06 5.67
C GLN A 249 -8.93 -1.23 6.99
N SER A 250 -9.24 -0.42 7.99
CA SER A 250 -8.58 -0.46 9.29
C SER A 250 -9.60 -0.49 10.41
N ALA A 251 -9.36 -1.34 11.38
CA ALA A 251 -10.08 -1.43 12.64
C ALA A 251 -9.18 -0.86 13.74
N VAL A 252 -9.61 0.21 14.39
CA VAL A 252 -8.82 0.98 15.36
C VAL A 252 -9.52 1.00 16.71
N ASP A 253 -8.79 0.65 17.77
CA ASP A 253 -9.27 0.80 19.14
C ASP A 253 -9.48 2.28 19.49
N THR A 254 -10.62 2.61 20.10
CA THR A 254 -10.98 4.01 20.37
C THR A 254 -10.32 4.60 21.62
N LYS A 255 -9.76 3.76 22.51
CA LYS A 255 -9.17 4.21 23.78
C LYS A 255 -7.69 4.54 23.65
N HIS A 256 -6.93 3.67 22.98
CA HIS A 256 -5.48 3.77 22.82
C HIS A 256 -5.05 4.10 21.39
N HIS A 257 -6.00 4.22 20.45
CA HIS A 257 -5.75 4.56 19.05
C HIS A 257 -4.83 3.56 18.33
N LEU A 258 -4.87 2.29 18.74
CA LEU A 258 -4.09 1.22 18.14
C LEU A 258 -4.88 0.54 17.04
N ILE A 259 -4.22 0.29 15.91
CA ILE A 259 -4.78 -0.52 14.82
C ILE A 259 -4.77 -1.98 15.28
N VAL A 260 -5.95 -2.59 15.41
CA VAL A 260 -6.13 -3.98 15.86
C VAL A 260 -6.20 -4.95 14.70
N ALA A 261 -6.77 -4.51 13.56
CA ALA A 261 -6.83 -5.29 12.34
C ALA A 261 -6.82 -4.36 11.12
N HIS A 262 -6.35 -4.87 10.00
CA HIS A 262 -6.38 -4.18 8.72
C HIS A 262 -6.53 -5.18 7.59
N ASP A 263 -7.12 -4.74 6.48
CA ASP A 263 -7.13 -5.47 5.22
C ASP A 263 -6.98 -4.53 4.03
N VAL A 264 -6.50 -5.06 2.91
CA VAL A 264 -6.30 -4.29 1.67
C VAL A 264 -7.22 -4.86 0.62
N THR A 265 -8.18 -4.06 0.19
CA THR A 265 -9.20 -4.46 -0.78
C THR A 265 -9.22 -3.52 -1.97
N ASN A 266 -9.91 -3.95 -3.01
CA ASN A 266 -10.07 -3.21 -4.25
C ASN A 266 -11.51 -2.73 -4.46
N VAL A 267 -12.32 -2.85 -3.40
CA VAL A 267 -13.75 -2.57 -3.40
C VAL A 267 -14.06 -1.40 -2.45
N PRO A 268 -15.16 -0.66 -2.69
CA PRO A 268 -15.60 0.38 -1.77
C PRO A 268 -15.92 -0.15 -0.37
N ASP A 269 -16.11 0.76 0.57
CA ASP A 269 -16.33 0.46 2.00
C ASP A 269 -17.63 -0.33 2.26
N ARG A 270 -18.62 -0.16 1.39
CA ARG A 270 -19.89 -0.90 1.48
C ARG A 270 -19.67 -2.40 1.35
N GLY A 271 -20.07 -3.16 2.36
CA GLY A 271 -19.90 -4.62 2.40
C GLY A 271 -18.59 -5.08 3.05
N GLN A 272 -17.86 -4.18 3.72
CA GLN A 272 -16.62 -4.50 4.43
C GLN A 272 -16.78 -4.51 5.96
N LEU A 273 -17.98 -4.27 6.49
CA LEU A 273 -18.18 -4.15 7.93
C LEU A 273 -18.00 -5.50 8.63
N ALA A 274 -18.67 -6.55 8.15
CA ALA A 274 -18.62 -7.86 8.79
C ALA A 274 -17.23 -8.50 8.67
N SER A 275 -16.57 -8.37 7.51
CA SER A 275 -15.22 -8.90 7.30
C SER A 275 -14.21 -8.26 8.24
N MET A 276 -14.22 -6.93 8.37
CA MET A 276 -13.34 -6.21 9.27
C MET A 276 -13.68 -6.45 10.74
N THR A 277 -14.97 -6.60 11.07
CA THR A 277 -15.40 -6.99 12.41
C THR A 277 -14.83 -8.34 12.80
N LYS A 278 -14.93 -9.34 11.91
CA LYS A 278 -14.38 -10.68 12.15
C LYS A 278 -12.87 -10.62 12.42
N LEU A 279 -12.12 -9.88 11.60
CA LEU A 279 -10.68 -9.72 11.81
C LEU A 279 -10.36 -9.03 13.16
N ALA A 280 -11.14 -8.02 13.55
CA ALA A 280 -10.98 -7.37 14.85
C ALA A 280 -11.31 -8.33 16.01
N GLN A 281 -12.38 -9.12 15.91
CA GLN A 281 -12.74 -10.12 16.92
C GLN A 281 -11.66 -11.19 17.07
N GLU A 282 -11.07 -11.67 15.97
CA GLU A 282 -9.96 -12.62 15.96
C GLU A 282 -8.72 -12.04 16.65
N ALA A 283 -8.33 -10.81 16.30
CA ALA A 283 -7.18 -10.13 16.88
C ALA A 283 -7.36 -9.86 18.39
N LEU A 284 -8.57 -9.45 18.80
CA LEU A 284 -8.92 -9.14 20.18
C LEU A 284 -9.25 -10.38 21.02
N ARG A 285 -9.49 -11.53 20.37
CA ARG A 285 -10.02 -12.77 20.97
C ARG A 285 -11.32 -12.53 21.76
N LYS A 286 -12.19 -11.65 21.24
CA LYS A 286 -13.47 -11.28 21.85
C LYS A 286 -14.55 -11.24 20.78
N LYS A 287 -15.68 -11.92 21.03
CA LYS A 287 -16.85 -11.86 20.15
C LYS A 287 -17.66 -10.58 20.38
N ASN A 288 -17.99 -10.29 21.63
CA ASN A 288 -18.76 -9.10 21.96
C ASN A 288 -17.86 -7.85 21.91
N ILE A 289 -17.87 -7.18 20.75
CA ILE A 289 -17.18 -5.90 20.53
C ILE A 289 -18.19 -4.90 19.97
N ARG A 290 -18.00 -3.62 20.30
CA ARG A 290 -18.79 -2.53 19.69
C ARG A 290 -18.04 -1.97 18.51
N VAL A 291 -18.73 -1.86 17.37
CA VAL A 291 -18.12 -1.46 16.10
C VAL A 291 -18.73 -0.15 15.64
N LEU A 292 -17.91 0.89 15.52
CA LEU A 292 -18.29 2.18 14.99
C LEU A 292 -17.87 2.25 13.52
N ALA A 293 -18.77 2.68 12.63
CA ALA A 293 -18.44 2.86 11.22
C ALA A 293 -19.15 4.09 10.65
N ASP A 294 -18.60 4.62 9.56
CA ASP A 294 -19.22 5.73 8.84
C ASP A 294 -20.45 5.28 8.04
N LYS A 295 -21.13 6.26 7.43
CA LYS A 295 -22.34 6.03 6.62
C LYS A 295 -22.07 5.21 5.35
N GLY A 296 -20.82 5.14 4.88
CA GLY A 296 -20.40 4.36 3.72
C GLY A 296 -20.49 2.85 3.92
N TYR A 297 -20.41 2.38 5.17
CA TYR A 297 -20.55 0.96 5.53
C TYR A 297 -22.01 0.48 5.63
N PHE A 298 -22.99 1.38 5.58
CA PHE A 298 -24.39 1.01 5.78
C PHE A 298 -24.89 0.04 4.69
N SER A 299 -25.13 -1.20 5.08
CA SER A 299 -25.65 -2.25 4.23
C SER A 299 -26.42 -3.25 5.09
N GLN A 300 -27.73 -3.42 4.86
CA GLN A 300 -28.58 -4.27 5.70
C GLN A 300 -28.06 -5.72 5.84
N PRO A 301 -27.61 -6.41 4.76
CA PRO A 301 -27.03 -7.75 4.90
C PRO A 301 -25.76 -7.76 5.74
N ASP A 302 -24.87 -6.78 5.53
CA ASP A 302 -23.57 -6.69 6.21
C ASP A 302 -23.74 -6.35 7.71
N ILE A 303 -24.72 -5.51 8.03
CA ILE A 303 -25.11 -5.22 9.42
C ILE A 303 -25.66 -6.47 10.10
N LYS A 304 -26.52 -7.24 9.42
CA LYS A 304 -27.04 -8.50 9.94
C LYS A 304 -25.91 -9.49 10.19
N ASP A 305 -25.02 -9.69 9.22
CA ASP A 305 -23.87 -10.59 9.36
C ASP A 305 -22.96 -10.15 10.54
N THR A 306 -22.80 -8.84 10.75
CA THR A 306 -22.05 -8.29 11.88
C THR A 306 -22.72 -8.57 13.23
N ILE A 307 -24.04 -8.49 13.31
CA ILE A 307 -24.82 -8.85 14.51
C ILE A 307 -24.75 -10.36 14.76
N ASP A 308 -24.84 -11.18 13.70
CA ASP A 308 -24.76 -12.65 13.77
C ASP A 308 -23.36 -13.11 14.24
N LEU A 309 -22.30 -12.32 13.99
CA LEU A 309 -20.97 -12.52 14.58
C LEU A 309 -20.91 -12.22 16.10
N GLY A 310 -21.96 -11.64 16.68
CA GLY A 310 -22.06 -11.26 18.09
C GLY A 310 -21.47 -9.88 18.42
N ALA A 311 -21.29 -9.02 17.42
CA ALA A 311 -20.85 -7.63 17.60
C ALA A 311 -22.02 -6.64 17.62
N GLU A 312 -21.80 -5.45 18.17
CA GLU A 312 -22.78 -4.35 18.21
C GLU A 312 -22.36 -3.26 17.21
N PRO A 313 -22.89 -3.25 15.96
CA PRO A 313 -22.59 -2.23 14.98
C PRO A 313 -23.37 -0.94 15.22
N ILE A 314 -22.67 0.19 15.20
CA ILE A 314 -23.23 1.54 15.32
C ILE A 314 -22.76 2.37 14.14
N MET A 315 -23.71 2.79 13.30
CA MET A 315 -23.44 3.66 12.15
C MET A 315 -24.68 4.46 11.74
N PRO A 316 -24.52 5.61 11.08
CA PRO A 316 -25.64 6.37 10.54
C PRO A 316 -26.33 5.64 9.38
N LYS A 317 -27.66 5.76 9.29
CA LYS A 317 -28.45 5.28 8.14
C LYS A 317 -28.14 6.12 6.89
N THR A 318 -27.98 5.47 5.73
CA THR A 318 -27.85 6.15 4.42
C THR A 318 -29.11 6.90 4.00
N ASP A 319 -28.99 8.12 3.47
CA ASP A 319 -30.15 8.91 2.98
C ASP A 319 -30.68 8.39 1.65
N THR A 320 -29.83 7.75 0.84
CA THR A 320 -30.20 7.18 -0.45
C THR A 320 -30.23 5.67 -0.34
N SER A 321 -31.42 5.08 -0.24
CA SER A 321 -31.54 3.63 -0.32
C SER A 321 -31.35 3.19 -1.79
N SER A 322 -30.52 2.18 -2.03
CA SER A 322 -30.55 1.49 -3.33
C SER A 322 -31.85 0.70 -3.53
N SER A 323 -32.64 0.54 -2.46
CA SER A 323 -33.92 -0.16 -2.41
C SER A 323 -35.05 0.66 -3.05
N GLU A 324 -35.09 1.99 -2.85
CA GLU A 324 -35.97 2.89 -3.60
C GLU A 324 -35.71 2.81 -5.10
N LYS A 325 -34.44 2.77 -5.52
CA LYS A 325 -34.07 2.53 -6.93
C LYS A 325 -34.47 1.15 -7.45
N LYS A 326 -34.70 0.18 -6.57
CA LYS A 326 -35.16 -1.17 -6.89
C LYS A 326 -36.67 -1.36 -6.63
N GLY A 327 -37.39 -0.32 -6.21
CA GLY A 327 -38.82 -0.38 -5.90
C GLY A 327 -39.18 -1.25 -4.68
N ILE A 328 -38.21 -1.55 -3.81
CA ILE A 328 -38.44 -2.33 -2.59
C ILE A 328 -38.54 -1.32 -1.45
N PHE A 329 -39.76 -1.15 -0.94
CA PHE A 329 -40.09 -0.29 0.20
C PHE A 329 -39.78 -0.97 1.53
#